data_AF-A0A2E5NIN1-F1
#
_entry.id   AF-A0A2E5NIN1-F1
#
_cell.length_a   1.000
_cell.length_b   1.000
_cell.length_c   1.000
_cell.angle_alpha   90.00
_cell.angle_beta   90.00
_cell.angle_gamma   90.00
#
_symmetry.space_group_name_H-M   'P 1'
#
loop_
_entity.id
_entity.type
_entity.pdbx_description
1 polymer ?
#
loop_
_entity_poly.entity_id
_entity_poly.type
_entity_poly.pdbx_seq_one_letter_code
_entity_poly.pdbx_strand_id
1 'polypeptide(L)'
;MEAVKTFVSRGNFVILIALIVAAGLASEHFWTIENIMNVIRAASLIGIIAIGMNVVMIGGGIDLSVGSVAALTGAVAATFWVAGAPFFLFLSVPLIVALAVGFANGALVSWVGLQPFVATLVLMTIARGSGLVYTGGQPVYADYPDIFMVLSRGVLFGIPVPSFIFLGVTLITWYMMRWRVFGREIYAIGANETAARLSGINVSRVKFKTYLYCALLAGLSGLVLTSRMESGEPGQAGIFWELDAIAAVVIGGTSIRGGSGSVWGAFVGALMIGIVANLFNLLGVGPAWQQVAKGAIIILAVMLQAVSDRGISSLKWWDFLPTLNVIRYLAKPITVVLGLLLLLNGVLYSTVSPLFQIDLAKAPYTRANNLELTRVYHRAIPLYEEVIERFPDSEYALLSRIGIANSARGGGSLELAETSYATLLQDVTSGKVPDDLRFDILRNYVVLLQETGDGKKFEEIFALLQADFPNTDATREGKVYLEQLQAAAEAAETGGIPANTPVIVKAEGVILPKKVKLGEQFDLVISLEPNGDQASDFSIMTALNFWKGFKLLKAMPNPRSNTEFWGRRAWTYGKIDEQVTFTATLEAIKAGSFELDIDIERSFDVLEFGIVKNITVEE
;
A
#
# COMPACT_ATOMS: atom_id res chain seq x y z
N MET A 1 43.00 39.66 -4.55
CA MET A 1 41.69 39.50 -3.86
C MET A 1 40.57 39.09 -4.80
N GLU A 2 40.46 39.70 -5.99
CA GLU A 2 39.39 39.39 -6.95
C GLU A 2 39.51 37.96 -7.50
N ALA A 3 40.70 37.51 -7.89
CA ALA A 3 40.96 36.12 -8.33
C ALA A 3 40.64 35.04 -7.27
N VAL A 4 40.74 35.38 -5.97
CA VAL A 4 40.41 34.47 -4.86
C VAL A 4 38.91 34.39 -4.65
N LYS A 5 38.17 35.51 -4.79
CA LYS A 5 36.70 35.50 -4.81
C LYS A 5 36.15 34.75 -6.04
N THR A 6 36.80 34.90 -7.21
CA THR A 6 36.46 34.13 -8.42
C THR A 6 36.78 32.64 -8.24
N PHE A 7 37.88 32.28 -7.56
CA PHE A 7 38.24 30.90 -7.24
C PHE A 7 37.28 30.27 -6.22
N VAL A 8 36.82 30.99 -5.19
CA VAL A 8 35.83 30.48 -4.22
C VAL A 8 34.46 30.25 -4.89
N SER A 9 34.05 31.11 -5.84
CA SER A 9 32.85 30.84 -6.65
C SER A 9 33.03 29.66 -7.63
N ARG A 10 34.27 29.34 -8.03
CA ARG A 10 34.63 28.20 -8.87
C ARG A 10 34.91 26.91 -8.07
N GLY A 11 35.25 27.03 -6.79
CA GLY A 11 35.65 25.93 -5.91
C GLY A 11 34.55 24.90 -5.72
N ASN A 12 33.31 25.35 -5.54
CA ASN A 12 32.17 24.43 -5.39
C ASN A 12 31.89 23.66 -6.69
N PHE A 13 32.05 24.29 -7.86
CA PHE A 13 31.92 23.58 -9.14
C PHE A 13 33.05 22.58 -9.35
N VAL A 14 34.29 22.92 -8.96
CA VAL A 14 35.42 21.99 -9.00
C VAL A 14 35.19 20.79 -8.07
N ILE A 15 34.71 21.02 -6.85
CA ILE A 15 34.36 19.93 -5.91
C ILE A 15 33.22 19.08 -6.47
N LEU A 16 32.22 19.68 -7.12
CA LEU A 16 31.11 18.95 -7.73
C LEU A 16 31.62 18.05 -8.85
N ILE A 17 32.47 18.57 -9.75
CA ILE A 17 33.06 17.79 -10.83
C ILE A 17 33.94 16.66 -10.25
N ALA A 18 34.76 16.95 -9.25
CA ALA A 18 35.58 15.94 -8.58
C ALA A 18 34.71 14.83 -7.94
N LEU A 19 33.57 15.20 -7.33
CA LEU A 19 32.63 14.26 -6.75
C LEU A 19 31.92 13.41 -7.83
N ILE A 20 31.53 14.01 -8.95
CA ILE A 20 30.94 13.29 -10.11
C ILE A 20 31.94 12.27 -10.64
N VAL A 21 33.20 12.66 -10.83
CA VAL A 21 34.26 11.76 -11.29
C VAL A 21 34.50 10.65 -10.26
N ALA A 22 34.60 10.98 -8.97
CA ALA A 22 34.79 9.99 -7.92
C ALA A 22 33.62 9.00 -7.83
N ALA A 23 32.37 9.46 -7.95
CA ALA A 23 31.19 8.60 -7.96
C ALA A 23 31.19 7.68 -9.19
N GLY A 24 31.56 8.20 -10.35
CA GLY A 24 31.70 7.44 -11.58
C GLY A 24 32.82 6.40 -11.57
N LEU A 25 33.89 6.64 -10.80
CA LEU A 25 34.96 5.67 -10.57
C LEU A 25 34.59 4.62 -9.51
N ALA A 26 33.75 4.99 -8.54
CA ALA A 26 33.31 4.10 -7.48
C ALA A 26 32.22 3.11 -7.92
N SER A 27 31.41 3.45 -8.92
CA SER A 27 30.42 2.54 -9.51
C SER A 27 30.18 2.86 -10.98
N GLU A 28 30.31 1.86 -11.85
CA GLU A 28 30.01 1.99 -13.28
C GLU A 28 28.54 2.33 -13.54
N HIS A 29 27.64 1.87 -12.66
CA HIS A 29 26.20 2.15 -12.72
C HIS A 29 25.88 3.64 -12.54
N PHE A 30 26.81 4.42 -11.96
CA PHE A 30 26.61 5.85 -11.74
C PHE A 30 26.35 6.60 -13.05
N TRP A 31 27.03 6.21 -14.14
CA TRP A 31 26.94 6.84 -15.46
C TRP A 31 25.68 6.50 -16.25
N THR A 32 24.87 5.56 -15.77
CA THR A 32 23.62 5.20 -16.45
C THR A 32 22.67 6.39 -16.47
N ILE A 33 21.98 6.60 -17.60
CA ILE A 33 21.03 7.71 -17.77
C ILE A 33 19.96 7.65 -16.67
N GLU A 34 19.45 6.45 -16.38
CA GLU A 34 18.47 6.22 -15.32
C GLU A 34 18.99 6.68 -13.95
N ASN A 35 20.23 6.32 -13.59
CA ASN A 35 20.82 6.75 -12.34
C ASN A 35 21.02 8.27 -12.29
N ILE A 36 21.54 8.89 -13.36
CA ILE A 36 21.69 10.34 -13.45
C ILE A 36 20.33 11.04 -13.24
N MET A 37 19.27 10.54 -13.88
CA MET A 37 17.93 11.10 -13.69
C MET A 37 17.42 10.91 -12.27
N ASN A 38 17.70 9.76 -11.64
CA ASN A 38 17.35 9.52 -10.25
C ASN A 38 18.11 10.44 -9.27
N VAL A 39 19.40 10.69 -9.51
CA VAL A 39 20.24 11.63 -8.74
C VAL A 39 19.66 13.03 -8.82
N ILE A 40 19.47 13.56 -10.04
CA ILE A 40 19.00 14.94 -10.22
C ILE A 40 17.57 15.07 -9.68
N ARG A 41 16.70 14.08 -9.88
CA ARG A 41 15.35 14.05 -9.29
C ARG A 41 15.41 14.14 -7.77
N ALA A 42 16.18 13.28 -7.10
CA ALA A 42 16.31 13.30 -5.65
C ALA A 42 16.93 14.60 -5.12
N ALA A 43 17.98 15.09 -5.78
CA ALA A 43 18.63 16.36 -5.44
C ALA A 43 17.68 17.55 -5.58
N SER A 44 16.70 17.48 -6.49
CA SER A 44 15.76 18.57 -6.73
C SER A 44 14.82 18.82 -5.55
N LEU A 45 14.33 17.77 -4.89
CA LEU A 45 13.41 17.91 -3.75
C LEU A 45 14.10 18.58 -2.56
N ILE A 46 15.29 18.08 -2.20
CA ILE A 46 16.13 18.69 -1.16
C ILE A 46 16.59 20.08 -1.61
N GLY A 47 16.91 20.24 -2.88
CA GLY A 47 17.36 21.50 -3.48
C GLY A 47 16.35 22.62 -3.34
N ILE A 48 15.07 22.38 -3.63
CA ILE A 48 14.00 23.38 -3.45
C ILE A 48 13.98 23.89 -2.01
N ILE A 49 14.09 22.98 -1.03
CA ILE A 49 14.14 23.34 0.40
C ILE A 49 15.44 24.07 0.74
N ALA A 50 16.58 23.59 0.23
CA ALA A 50 17.89 24.19 0.43
C ALA A 50 17.93 25.64 -0.05
N ILE A 51 17.25 25.98 -1.15
CA ILE A 51 17.13 27.38 -1.61
C ILE A 51 16.33 28.23 -0.61
N GLY A 52 15.25 27.71 -0.04
CA GLY A 52 14.50 28.40 1.03
C GLY A 52 15.34 28.59 2.30
N MET A 53 15.98 27.52 2.75
CA MET A 53 16.92 27.52 3.89
C MET A 53 18.08 28.51 3.66
N ASN A 54 18.59 28.61 2.43
CA ASN A 54 19.65 29.55 2.07
C ASN A 54 19.25 30.99 2.38
N VAL A 55 18.03 31.39 2.00
CA VAL A 55 17.51 32.74 2.24
C VAL A 55 17.40 33.02 3.75
N VAL A 56 16.93 32.05 4.53
CA VAL A 56 16.83 32.15 6.00
C VAL A 56 18.22 32.25 6.65
N MET A 57 19.17 31.41 6.21
CA MET A 57 20.54 31.38 6.73
C MET A 57 21.32 32.65 6.39
N ILE A 58 21.19 33.19 5.17
CA ILE A 58 21.80 34.49 4.84
C ILE A 58 21.25 35.58 5.77
N GLY A 59 19.98 35.52 6.17
CA GLY A 59 19.38 36.44 7.15
C GLY A 59 19.78 36.21 8.61
N GLY A 60 20.65 35.23 8.90
CA GLY A 60 21.09 34.86 10.25
C GLY A 60 20.14 33.95 11.03
N GLY A 61 19.21 33.28 10.33
CA GLY A 61 18.27 32.33 10.93
C GLY A 61 18.53 30.88 10.51
N ILE A 62 17.78 29.95 11.10
CA ILE A 62 17.68 28.55 10.68
C ILE A 62 16.20 28.15 10.77
N ASP A 63 15.71 27.30 9.86
CA ASP A 63 14.35 26.75 9.91
C ASP A 63 14.36 25.22 9.93
N LEU A 64 14.29 24.64 11.13
CA LEU A 64 14.27 23.18 11.29
C LEU A 64 12.94 22.53 10.89
N SER A 65 11.88 23.31 10.68
CA SER A 65 10.55 22.76 10.44
C SER A 65 10.32 22.27 9.01
N VAL A 66 11.21 22.59 8.07
CA VAL A 66 11.01 22.38 6.62
C VAL A 66 10.65 20.94 6.24
N GLY A 67 11.27 19.94 6.88
CA GLY A 67 10.94 18.53 6.65
C GLY A 67 9.52 18.19 7.10
N SER A 68 9.13 18.64 8.29
CA SER A 68 7.77 18.48 8.82
C SER A 68 6.71 19.26 8.04
N VAL A 69 7.06 20.43 7.50
CA VAL A 69 6.18 21.19 6.61
C VAL A 69 5.94 20.43 5.31
N ALA A 70 6.99 19.87 4.70
CA ALA A 70 6.86 19.03 3.51
C ALA A 70 5.97 17.80 3.76
N ALA A 71 6.12 17.14 4.92
CA ALA A 71 5.28 16.00 5.31
C ALA A 71 3.81 16.40 5.52
N LEU A 72 3.57 17.48 6.27
CA LEU A 72 2.22 17.98 6.56
C LEU A 72 1.49 18.40 5.29
N THR A 73 2.17 19.14 4.40
CA THR A 73 1.57 19.54 3.12
C THR A 73 1.23 18.35 2.25
N GLY A 74 2.10 17.33 2.19
CA GLY A 74 1.80 16.09 1.47
C GLY A 74 0.60 15.33 2.03
N ALA A 75 0.50 15.22 3.36
CA ALA A 75 -0.65 14.60 4.02
C ALA A 75 -1.96 15.36 3.74
N VAL A 76 -1.95 16.69 3.85
CA VAL A 76 -3.13 17.53 3.56
C VAL A 76 -3.52 17.40 2.09
N ALA A 77 -2.56 17.41 1.15
CA ALA A 77 -2.83 17.23 -0.27
C ALA A 77 -3.54 15.88 -0.52
N ALA A 78 -2.98 14.79 0.00
CA ALA A 78 -3.53 13.45 -0.14
C ALA A 78 -4.97 13.36 0.38
N THR A 79 -5.22 13.87 1.60
CA THR A 79 -6.56 13.82 2.18
C THR A 79 -7.57 14.66 1.41
N PHE A 80 -7.19 15.84 0.92
CA PHE A 80 -8.09 16.67 0.10
C PHE A 80 -8.46 15.99 -1.22
N TRP A 81 -7.50 15.31 -1.86
CA TRP A 81 -7.78 14.55 -3.08
C TRP A 81 -8.76 13.41 -2.81
N VAL A 82 -8.47 12.57 -1.80
CA VAL A 82 -9.34 11.44 -1.42
C VAL A 82 -10.75 11.91 -1.02
N ALA A 83 -10.87 13.10 -0.42
CA ALA A 83 -12.16 13.70 -0.10
C ALA A 83 -12.94 14.26 -1.32
N GLY A 84 -12.41 14.10 -2.53
CA GLY A 84 -13.05 14.57 -3.77
C GLY A 84 -12.95 16.09 -3.98
N ALA A 85 -11.98 16.76 -3.36
CA ALA A 85 -11.82 18.21 -3.52
C ALA A 85 -11.43 18.57 -4.96
N PRO A 86 -11.93 19.69 -5.51
CA PRO A 86 -11.48 20.23 -6.79
C PRO A 86 -9.95 20.39 -6.85
N PHE A 87 -9.37 20.15 -8.02
CA PHE A 87 -7.92 20.20 -8.26
C PHE A 87 -7.24 21.48 -7.73
N PHE A 88 -7.91 22.64 -7.85
CA PHE A 88 -7.38 23.90 -7.33
C PHE A 88 -7.21 23.88 -5.81
N LEU A 89 -8.20 23.38 -5.06
CA LEU A 89 -8.14 23.30 -3.59
C LEU A 89 -7.10 22.28 -3.13
N PHE A 90 -7.01 21.16 -3.85
CA PHE A 90 -5.98 20.14 -3.65
C PHE A 90 -4.55 20.72 -3.72
N LEU A 91 -4.29 21.67 -4.63
CA LEU A 91 -2.98 22.34 -4.73
C LEU A 91 -2.83 23.51 -3.76
N SER A 92 -3.86 24.35 -3.60
CA SER A 92 -3.75 25.61 -2.87
C SER A 92 -3.74 25.43 -1.36
N VAL A 93 -4.57 24.53 -0.81
CA VAL A 93 -4.73 24.37 0.64
C VAL A 93 -3.44 23.88 1.31
N PRO A 94 -2.72 22.86 0.79
CA PRO A 94 -1.42 22.47 1.33
C PRO A 94 -0.42 23.63 1.38
N LEU A 95 -0.35 24.45 0.33
CA LEU A 95 0.54 25.61 0.31
C LEU A 95 0.14 26.68 1.33
N ILE A 96 -1.17 26.88 1.55
CA ILE A 96 -1.67 27.75 2.61
C ILE A 96 -1.26 27.22 3.99
N VAL A 97 -1.34 25.91 4.21
CA VAL A 97 -0.89 25.28 5.46
C VAL A 97 0.62 25.47 5.66
N ALA A 98 1.43 25.29 4.63
CA ALA A 98 2.86 25.62 4.68
C ALA A 98 3.10 27.09 5.06
N LEU A 99 2.38 28.02 4.40
CA LEU A 99 2.46 29.45 4.72
C LEU A 99 2.01 29.76 6.14
N ALA A 100 1.03 29.04 6.69
CA ALA A 100 0.62 29.20 8.09
C ALA A 100 1.73 28.79 9.08
N VAL A 101 2.45 27.70 8.80
CA VAL A 101 3.63 27.32 9.60
C VAL A 101 4.76 28.34 9.44
N GLY A 102 5.02 28.80 8.21
CA GLY A 102 6.00 29.86 7.93
C GLY A 102 5.65 31.19 8.59
N PHE A 103 4.37 31.53 8.66
CA PHE A 103 3.85 32.69 9.38
C PHE A 103 4.17 32.56 10.87
N ALA A 104 3.87 31.41 11.47
CA ALA A 104 4.10 31.18 12.89
C ALA A 104 5.60 31.20 13.22
N ASN A 105 6.45 30.53 12.43
CA ASN A 105 7.92 30.64 12.56
C ASN A 105 8.39 32.09 12.44
N GLY A 106 7.94 32.77 11.38
CA GLY A 106 8.28 34.17 11.12
C GLY A 106 7.87 35.08 12.28
N ALA A 107 6.66 34.94 12.80
CA ALA A 107 6.14 35.75 13.90
C ALA A 107 6.90 35.50 15.21
N LEU A 108 7.15 34.23 15.55
CA LEU A 108 7.91 33.84 16.74
C LEU A 108 9.34 34.39 16.70
N VAL A 109 10.00 34.32 15.55
CA VAL A 109 11.38 34.80 15.41
C VAL A 109 11.45 36.32 15.32
N SER A 110 10.57 36.94 14.54
CA SER A 110 10.71 38.35 14.17
C SER A 110 9.94 39.34 15.04
N TRP A 111 8.82 38.94 15.64
CA TRP A 111 7.98 39.79 16.48
C TRP A 111 8.13 39.43 17.96
N VAL A 112 8.07 38.14 18.29
CA VAL A 112 8.28 37.68 19.68
C VAL A 112 9.77 37.72 20.05
N GLY A 113 10.66 37.55 19.07
CA GLY A 113 12.11 37.60 19.30
C GLY A 113 12.70 36.30 19.85
N LEU A 114 12.02 35.16 19.64
CA LEU A 114 12.58 33.85 19.98
C LEU A 114 13.79 33.53 19.10
N GLN A 115 14.75 32.78 19.65
CA GLN A 115 15.86 32.28 18.84
C GLN A 115 15.34 31.37 17.72
N PRO A 116 15.78 31.56 16.46
CA PRO A 116 15.38 30.77 15.29
C PRO A 116 15.32 29.26 15.51
N PHE A 117 16.37 28.72 16.13
CA PHE A 117 16.49 27.29 16.41
C PHE A 117 15.34 26.79 17.29
N VAL A 118 15.05 27.50 18.39
CA VAL A 118 13.99 27.11 19.35
C VAL A 118 12.61 27.21 18.71
N ALA A 119 12.32 28.34 18.04
CA ALA A 119 11.02 28.57 17.42
C ALA A 119 10.70 27.49 16.37
N THR A 120 11.67 27.21 15.49
CA THR A 120 11.46 26.27 14.37
C THR A 120 11.53 24.81 14.80
N LEU A 121 12.27 24.47 15.86
CA LEU A 121 12.23 23.13 16.46
C LEU A 121 10.85 22.82 17.05
N VAL A 122 10.26 23.78 17.79
CA VAL A 122 8.91 23.60 18.34
C VAL A 122 7.88 23.44 17.21
N LEU A 123 7.95 24.27 16.17
CA LEU A 123 7.03 24.15 15.05
C LEU A 123 7.28 22.91 14.19
N MET A 124 8.51 22.41 14.11
CA MET A 124 8.82 21.12 13.50
C MET A 124 8.03 19.99 14.18
N THR A 125 8.03 19.96 15.52
CA THR A 125 7.30 18.97 16.31
C THR A 125 5.79 19.14 16.16
N ILE A 126 5.28 20.38 16.24
CA ILE A 126 3.84 20.66 16.09
C ILE A 126 3.36 20.30 14.68
N ALA A 127 4.07 20.69 13.62
CA ALA A 127 3.66 20.41 12.24
C ALA A 127 3.63 18.90 11.97
N ARG A 128 4.63 18.16 12.43
CA ARG A 128 4.67 16.70 12.28
C ARG A 128 3.58 16.01 13.09
N GLY A 129 3.44 16.39 14.37
CA GLY A 129 2.38 15.88 15.23
C GLY A 129 0.99 16.17 14.68
N SER A 130 0.77 17.36 14.11
CA SER A 130 -0.49 17.72 13.45
C SER A 130 -0.78 16.82 12.26
N GLY A 131 0.22 16.54 11.42
CA GLY A 131 0.08 15.60 10.30
C GLY A 131 -0.28 14.19 10.78
N LEU A 132 0.36 13.71 11.86
CA LEU A 132 0.06 12.41 12.44
C LEU A 132 -1.36 12.35 13.04
N VAL A 133 -1.76 13.35 13.83
CA VAL A 133 -3.12 13.40 14.40
C VAL A 133 -4.17 13.48 13.30
N TYR A 134 -3.93 14.32 12.28
CA TYR A 134 -4.85 14.53 11.17
C TYR A 134 -5.12 13.26 10.34
N THR A 135 -4.14 12.37 10.25
CA THR A 135 -4.20 11.14 9.42
C THR A 135 -4.39 9.87 10.23
N GLY A 136 -4.49 9.94 11.56
CA GLY A 136 -4.45 8.77 12.43
C GLY A 136 -3.09 8.05 12.41
N GLY A 137 -2.03 8.74 12.02
CA GLY A 137 -0.66 8.22 11.93
C GLY A 137 -0.39 7.34 10.72
N GLN A 138 -1.35 7.19 9.81
CA GLN A 138 -1.23 6.33 8.63
C GLN A 138 -0.91 7.12 7.36
N PRO A 139 -0.19 6.52 6.40
CA PRO A 139 -0.09 7.06 5.06
C PRO A 139 -1.45 7.17 4.38
N VAL A 140 -1.68 8.28 3.66
CA VAL A 140 -2.90 8.48 2.86
C VAL A 140 -2.55 8.24 1.40
N TYR A 141 -2.96 7.10 0.86
CA TYR A 141 -2.76 6.75 -0.56
C TYR A 141 -3.84 7.37 -1.43
N ALA A 142 -3.47 7.80 -2.64
CA ALA A 142 -4.36 8.50 -3.54
C ALA A 142 -4.00 8.25 -5.01
N ASP A 143 -5.03 8.14 -5.84
CA ASP A 143 -4.97 8.05 -7.30
C ASP A 143 -4.97 9.44 -7.94
N TYR A 144 -3.86 10.16 -7.79
CA TYR A 144 -3.77 11.53 -8.28
C TYR A 144 -3.96 11.64 -9.81
N PRO A 145 -4.47 12.79 -10.30
CA PRO A 145 -4.65 12.98 -11.73
C PRO A 145 -3.30 13.08 -12.43
N ASP A 146 -3.23 12.65 -13.70
CA ASP A 146 -1.97 12.61 -14.48
C ASP A 146 -1.20 13.93 -14.45
N ILE A 147 -1.91 15.06 -14.53
CA ILE A 147 -1.30 16.40 -14.49
C ILE A 147 -0.54 16.68 -13.18
N PHE A 148 -0.98 16.12 -12.05
CA PHE A 148 -0.25 16.19 -10.79
C PHE A 148 0.93 15.21 -10.78
N MET A 149 0.74 14.02 -11.36
CA MET A 149 1.80 13.01 -11.47
C MET A 149 2.98 13.49 -12.34
N VAL A 150 2.74 14.42 -13.29
CA VAL A 150 3.80 15.10 -14.04
C VAL A 150 4.82 15.78 -13.12
N LEU A 151 4.43 16.27 -11.94
CA LEU A 151 5.36 16.94 -11.02
C LEU A 151 6.55 16.07 -10.62
N SER A 152 6.38 14.75 -10.54
CA SER A 152 7.44 13.80 -10.18
C SER A 152 7.87 12.88 -11.33
N ARG A 153 6.90 12.34 -12.07
CA ARG A 153 7.13 11.35 -13.14
C ARG A 153 7.39 12.00 -14.50
N GLY A 154 6.99 13.25 -14.68
CA GLY A 154 7.18 13.95 -15.94
C GLY A 154 8.65 14.01 -16.33
N VAL A 155 8.91 13.81 -17.62
CA VAL A 155 10.24 13.96 -18.22
C VAL A 155 10.10 14.90 -19.41
N LEU A 156 10.88 15.98 -19.42
CA LEU A 156 10.91 16.96 -20.49
C LEU A 156 12.35 17.06 -21.02
N PHE A 157 12.53 16.87 -22.33
CA PHE A 157 13.86 16.81 -22.96
C PHE A 157 14.81 15.78 -22.31
N GLY A 158 14.27 14.67 -21.78
CA GLY A 158 15.05 13.65 -21.07
C GLY A 158 15.41 14.00 -19.63
N ILE A 159 14.97 15.16 -19.10
CA ILE A 159 15.25 15.61 -17.73
C ILE A 159 13.95 15.56 -16.90
N PRO A 160 13.99 15.06 -15.64
CA PRO A 160 12.83 15.03 -14.76
C PRO A 160 12.24 16.43 -14.50
N VAL A 161 10.91 16.53 -14.49
CA VAL A 161 10.18 17.78 -14.16
C VAL A 161 10.59 18.38 -12.80
N PRO A 162 10.85 17.62 -11.71
CA PRO A 162 11.37 18.17 -10.47
C PRO A 162 12.61 19.06 -10.65
N SER A 163 13.47 18.73 -11.62
CA SER A 163 14.69 19.47 -11.90
C SER A 163 14.42 20.85 -12.51
N PHE A 164 13.38 20.97 -13.33
CA PHE A 164 12.91 22.26 -13.84
C PHE A 164 12.27 23.11 -12.74
N ILE A 165 11.52 22.50 -11.83
CA ILE A 165 10.96 23.20 -10.66
C ILE A 165 12.11 23.74 -9.79
N PHE A 166 13.10 22.89 -9.50
CA PHE A 166 14.27 23.28 -8.72
C PHE A 166 15.09 24.39 -9.40
N LEU A 167 15.35 24.28 -10.70
CA LEU A 167 16.03 25.32 -11.47
C LEU A 167 15.21 26.62 -11.51
N GLY A 168 13.89 26.54 -11.72
CA GLY A 168 13.00 27.69 -11.71
C GLY A 168 13.01 28.43 -10.37
N VAL A 169 12.87 27.69 -9.26
CA VAL A 169 12.99 28.23 -7.89
C VAL A 169 14.36 28.86 -7.67
N THR A 170 15.43 28.23 -8.13
CA THR A 170 16.80 28.76 -8.05
C THR A 170 16.94 30.07 -8.81
N LEU A 171 16.44 30.16 -10.05
CA LEU A 171 16.49 31.37 -10.86
C LEU A 171 15.67 32.51 -10.26
N ILE A 172 14.45 32.22 -9.79
CA ILE A 172 13.58 33.20 -9.11
C ILE A 172 14.26 33.74 -7.86
N THR A 173 14.81 32.84 -7.03
CA THR A 173 15.51 33.24 -5.79
C THR A 173 16.78 34.01 -6.10
N TRP A 174 17.55 33.59 -7.10
CA TRP A 174 18.75 34.28 -7.52
C TRP A 174 18.44 35.70 -7.99
N TYR A 175 17.41 35.86 -8.83
CA TYR A 175 16.94 37.17 -9.27
C TYR A 175 16.49 38.03 -8.07
N MET A 176 15.69 37.46 -7.17
CA MET A 176 15.23 38.13 -5.95
C MET A 176 16.40 38.59 -5.06
N MET A 177 17.38 37.72 -4.82
CA MET A 177 18.52 37.99 -3.95
C MET A 177 19.53 38.96 -4.56
N ARG A 178 19.73 38.91 -5.88
CA ARG A 178 20.72 39.73 -6.58
C ARG A 178 20.19 41.11 -6.97
N TRP A 179 18.93 41.22 -7.40
CA TRP A 179 18.41 42.43 -8.05
C TRP A 179 17.38 43.19 -7.20
N ARG A 180 16.65 42.52 -6.30
CA ARG A 180 15.61 43.18 -5.49
C ARG A 180 16.15 43.75 -4.18
N VAL A 181 15.47 44.77 -3.66
CA VAL A 181 15.79 45.40 -2.36
C VAL A 181 15.79 44.36 -1.24
N PHE A 182 14.80 43.46 -1.27
CA PHE A 182 14.64 42.38 -0.29
C PHE A 182 15.93 41.55 -0.12
N GLY A 183 16.60 41.18 -1.20
CA GLY A 183 17.88 40.46 -1.13
C GLY A 183 18.95 41.24 -0.38
N ARG A 184 19.14 42.51 -0.73
CA ARG A 184 20.12 43.39 -0.06
C ARG A 184 19.83 43.57 1.42
N GLU A 185 18.56 43.71 1.79
CA GLU A 185 18.14 43.79 3.19
C GLU A 185 18.48 42.53 3.98
N ILE A 186 18.26 41.34 3.40
CA ILE A 186 18.60 40.06 4.05
C ILE A 186 20.11 39.95 4.28
N TYR A 187 20.94 40.24 3.28
CA TYR A 187 22.40 40.26 3.44
C TYR A 187 22.85 41.27 4.51
N ALA A 188 22.26 42.47 4.54
CA ALA A 188 22.58 43.49 5.53
C ALA A 188 22.21 43.05 6.96
N ILE A 189 21.01 42.48 7.14
CA ILE A 189 20.54 41.96 8.43
C ILE A 189 21.45 40.84 8.94
N GLY A 190 21.78 39.87 8.08
CA GLY A 190 22.64 38.77 8.49
C GLY A 190 24.08 39.19 8.79
N ALA A 191 24.58 40.27 8.18
CA ALA A 191 25.91 40.79 8.47
C ALA A 191 25.94 41.51 9.82
N ASN A 192 24.95 42.38 10.08
CA ASN A 192 24.78 43.05 11.36
C ASN A 192 23.35 43.58 11.53
N GLU A 193 22.54 42.87 12.30
CA GLU A 193 21.14 43.21 12.55
C GLU A 193 20.95 44.59 13.19
N THR A 194 21.83 44.96 14.13
CA THR A 194 21.78 46.28 14.79
C THR A 194 22.06 47.40 13.82
N ALA A 195 23.11 47.26 12.99
CA ALA A 195 23.46 48.26 11.98
C ALA A 195 22.38 48.38 10.90
N ALA A 196 21.80 47.25 10.47
CA ALA A 196 20.69 47.24 9.52
C ALA A 196 19.47 48.02 10.06
N ARG A 197 19.13 47.82 11.34
CA ARG A 197 18.04 48.55 12.01
C ARG A 197 18.31 50.05 12.10
N LEU A 198 19.53 50.44 12.48
CA LEU A 198 19.95 51.84 12.53
C LEU A 198 19.98 52.50 11.14
N SER A 199 20.14 51.70 10.09
CA SER A 199 20.08 52.14 8.69
C SER A 199 18.66 52.18 8.13
N GLY A 200 17.63 52.02 8.97
CA GLY A 200 16.22 52.12 8.60
C GLY A 200 15.57 50.84 8.03
N ILE A 201 16.28 49.71 8.01
CA ILE A 201 15.71 48.43 7.57
C ILE A 201 14.77 47.90 8.64
N ASN A 202 13.52 47.58 8.25
CA ASN A 202 12.58 46.92 9.14
C ASN A 202 12.93 45.42 9.26
N VAL A 203 13.87 45.12 10.16
CA VAL A 203 14.42 43.77 10.35
C VAL A 203 13.32 42.73 10.58
N SER A 204 12.34 43.05 11.42
CA SER A 204 11.26 42.13 11.74
C SER A 204 10.46 41.73 10.50
N ARG A 205 10.06 42.70 9.66
CA ARG A 205 9.33 42.40 8.41
C ARG A 205 10.16 41.59 7.42
N VAL A 206 11.47 41.85 7.33
CA VAL A 206 12.33 41.14 6.38
C VAL A 206 12.53 39.70 6.83
N LYS A 207 12.89 39.46 8.11
CA LYS A 207 13.00 38.10 8.68
C LYS A 207 11.68 37.33 8.58
N PHE A 208 10.55 37.97 8.88
CA PHE A 208 9.24 37.33 8.73
C PHE A 208 9.01 36.77 7.31
N LYS A 209 9.33 37.57 6.27
CA LYS A 209 9.21 37.16 4.87
C LYS A 209 10.16 36.01 4.50
N THR A 210 11.35 35.91 5.10
CA THR A 210 12.27 34.80 4.81
C THR A 210 11.70 33.47 5.27
N TYR A 211 11.06 33.41 6.44
CA TYR A 211 10.41 32.19 6.94
C TYR A 211 9.16 31.81 6.14
N LEU A 212 8.34 32.78 5.73
CA LEU A 212 7.22 32.52 4.80
C LEU A 212 7.72 31.92 3.49
N TYR A 213 8.79 32.49 2.92
CA TYR A 213 9.37 32.00 1.67
C TYR A 213 9.93 30.58 1.82
N CYS A 214 10.66 30.31 2.90
CA CYS A 214 11.21 29.00 3.20
C CYS A 214 10.11 27.93 3.34
N ALA A 215 9.05 28.23 4.09
CA ALA A 215 7.94 27.31 4.27
C ALA A 215 7.17 27.06 2.98
N LEU A 216 6.97 28.08 2.13
CA LEU A 216 6.36 27.91 0.81
C LEU A 216 7.13 26.93 -0.07
N LEU A 217 8.46 27.04 -0.11
CA LEU A 217 9.32 26.13 -0.86
C LEU A 217 9.32 24.72 -0.25
N ALA A 218 9.26 24.60 1.08
CA ALA A 218 9.07 23.32 1.75
C ALA A 218 7.74 22.65 1.38
N GLY A 219 6.64 23.42 1.34
CA GLY A 219 5.34 22.93 0.88
C GLY A 219 5.34 22.50 -0.59
N LEU A 220 6.00 23.28 -1.46
CA LEU A 220 6.17 22.91 -2.87
C LEU A 220 6.95 21.60 -3.03
N SER A 221 8.03 21.43 -2.28
CA SER A 221 8.80 20.18 -2.27
C SER A 221 7.98 19.00 -1.72
N GLY A 222 7.14 19.25 -0.71
CA GLY A 222 6.16 18.30 -0.18
C GLY A 222 5.18 17.80 -1.24
N LEU A 223 4.59 18.70 -2.04
CA LEU A 223 3.71 18.31 -3.15
C LEU A 223 4.43 17.46 -4.20
N VAL A 224 5.67 17.82 -4.57
CA VAL A 224 6.49 17.02 -5.50
C VAL A 224 6.80 15.64 -4.90
N LEU A 225 7.06 15.55 -3.60
CA LEU A 225 7.26 14.29 -2.91
C LEU A 225 6.00 13.43 -2.91
N THR A 226 4.83 14.02 -2.64
CA THR A 226 3.54 13.32 -2.66
C THR A 226 3.22 12.76 -4.04
N SER A 227 3.48 13.53 -5.10
CA SER A 227 3.42 13.04 -6.49
C SER A 227 4.38 11.87 -6.74
N ARG A 228 5.54 11.83 -6.07
CA ARG A 228 6.51 10.73 -6.18
C ARG A 228 6.06 9.46 -5.46
N MET A 229 5.48 9.60 -4.27
CA MET A 229 5.14 8.46 -3.41
C MET A 229 3.73 7.94 -3.66
N GLU A 230 2.90 8.65 -4.43
CA GLU A 230 1.46 8.37 -4.58
C GLU A 230 0.71 8.32 -3.22
N SER A 231 1.32 8.93 -2.20
CA SER A 231 0.81 8.98 -0.84
C SER A 231 1.25 10.25 -0.12
N GLY A 232 0.41 10.69 0.82
CA GLY A 232 0.76 11.66 1.84
C GLY A 232 1.32 10.94 3.07
N GLU A 233 2.58 11.18 3.40
CA GLU A 233 3.34 10.44 4.42
C GLU A 233 3.66 11.32 5.65
N PRO A 234 2.72 11.49 6.59
CA PRO A 234 2.86 12.43 7.72
C PRO A 234 4.02 12.07 8.66
N GLY A 235 4.31 10.78 8.82
CA GLY A 235 5.37 10.28 9.70
C GLY A 235 6.74 10.26 9.05
N GLN A 236 6.83 9.71 7.83
CA GLN A 236 8.11 9.35 7.20
C GLN A 236 8.63 10.39 6.19
N ALA A 237 7.76 11.18 5.56
CA ALA A 237 8.23 12.18 4.60
C ALA A 237 9.10 13.23 5.28
N GLY A 238 10.15 13.68 4.58
CA GLY A 238 10.94 14.81 5.01
C GLY A 238 11.77 14.63 6.28
N ILE A 239 11.91 13.40 6.80
CA ILE A 239 12.75 13.15 7.97
C ILE A 239 14.20 13.58 7.67
N PHE A 240 14.76 14.42 8.54
CA PHE A 240 16.11 14.98 8.42
C PHE A 240 16.37 15.82 7.17
N TRP A 241 15.33 16.21 6.42
CA TRP A 241 15.50 17.07 5.24
C TRP A 241 15.96 18.48 5.62
N GLU A 242 15.65 18.94 6.83
CA GLU A 242 16.22 20.15 7.41
C GLU A 242 17.75 20.05 7.55
N LEU A 243 18.27 18.89 7.94
CA LEU A 243 19.71 18.66 8.06
C LEU A 243 20.37 18.57 6.68
N ASP A 244 19.74 17.86 5.73
CA ASP A 244 20.21 17.77 4.35
C ASP A 244 20.24 19.16 3.67
N ALA A 245 19.22 19.99 3.92
CA ALA A 245 19.14 21.35 3.40
C ALA A 245 20.22 22.26 4.02
N ILE A 246 20.43 22.20 5.33
CA ILE A 246 21.52 22.92 6.00
C ILE A 246 22.87 22.45 5.43
N ALA A 247 23.09 21.14 5.28
CA ALA A 247 24.30 20.57 4.70
C ALA A 247 24.57 21.13 3.31
N ALA A 248 23.56 21.09 2.43
CA ALA A 248 23.63 21.61 1.07
C ALA A 248 24.00 23.10 1.06
N VAL A 249 23.37 23.91 1.92
CA VAL A 249 23.60 25.35 1.99
C VAL A 249 24.99 25.69 2.52
N VAL A 250 25.47 24.97 3.53
CA VAL A 250 26.79 25.16 4.16
C VAL A 250 27.91 24.70 3.22
N ILE A 251 27.78 23.51 2.62
CA ILE A 251 28.71 23.02 1.58
C ILE A 251 28.71 23.98 0.38
N GLY A 252 27.55 24.55 0.06
CA GLY A 252 27.39 25.62 -0.91
C GLY A 252 28.07 26.94 -0.54
N GLY A 253 28.67 27.06 0.65
CA GLY A 253 29.46 28.21 1.08
C GLY A 253 28.68 29.34 1.75
N THR A 254 27.43 29.09 2.17
CA THR A 254 26.65 30.08 2.93
C THR A 254 27.03 30.02 4.40
N SER A 255 27.27 31.16 5.03
CA SER A 255 27.67 31.21 6.44
C SER A 255 26.50 30.88 7.37
N ILE A 256 26.74 30.01 8.35
CA ILE A 256 25.79 29.74 9.44
C ILE A 256 25.54 30.99 10.31
N ARG A 257 26.50 31.93 10.34
CA ARG A 257 26.34 33.20 11.07
C ARG A 257 25.48 34.22 10.33
N GLY A 258 25.21 34.00 9.05
CA GLY A 258 24.50 34.93 8.18
C GLY A 258 25.39 35.96 7.49
N GLY A 259 24.77 36.82 6.67
CA GLY A 259 25.40 37.95 5.99
C GLY A 259 26.20 37.59 4.74
N SER A 260 26.43 36.31 4.47
CA SER A 260 27.17 35.83 3.29
C SER A 260 26.65 34.49 2.78
N GLY A 261 26.60 34.34 1.46
CA GLY A 261 26.11 33.14 0.80
C GLY A 261 25.70 33.41 -0.65
N SER A 262 25.49 32.33 -1.40
CA SER A 262 25.07 32.38 -2.80
C SER A 262 23.99 31.36 -3.08
N VAL A 263 22.94 31.77 -3.78
CA VAL A 263 21.86 30.89 -4.25
C VAL A 263 22.42 29.77 -5.15
N TRP A 264 23.36 30.10 -6.04
CA TRP A 264 24.07 29.11 -6.86
C TRP A 264 24.95 28.17 -6.05
N GLY A 265 25.48 28.67 -4.92
CA GLY A 265 26.19 27.85 -3.95
C GLY A 265 25.29 26.75 -3.37
N ALA A 266 24.10 27.12 -2.87
CA ALA A 266 23.12 26.15 -2.39
C ALA A 266 22.61 25.20 -3.48
N PHE A 267 22.43 25.70 -4.71
CA PHE A 267 22.07 24.85 -5.85
C PHE A 267 23.10 23.73 -6.07
N VAL A 268 24.39 24.09 -6.14
CA VAL A 268 25.49 23.14 -6.29
C VAL A 268 25.62 22.22 -5.08
N GLY A 269 25.48 22.74 -3.87
CA GLY A 269 25.54 21.94 -2.65
C GLY A 269 24.42 20.91 -2.55
N ALA A 270 23.20 21.24 -3.01
CA ALA A 270 22.10 20.28 -3.06
C ALA A 270 22.37 19.14 -4.06
N LEU A 271 22.99 19.44 -5.20
CA LEU A 271 23.46 18.41 -6.15
C LEU A 271 24.52 17.50 -5.50
N MET A 272 25.46 18.05 -4.73
CA MET A 272 26.46 17.26 -4.02
C MET A 272 25.80 16.30 -3.01
N ILE A 273 24.86 16.79 -2.20
CA ILE A 273 24.12 15.95 -1.24
C ILE A 273 23.35 14.83 -1.97
N GLY A 274 22.72 15.14 -3.11
CA GLY A 274 22.04 14.15 -3.93
C GLY A 274 22.99 13.09 -4.51
N ILE A 275 24.16 13.49 -4.99
CA ILE A 275 25.18 12.57 -5.52
C ILE A 275 25.72 11.66 -4.41
N VAL A 276 26.03 12.20 -3.23
CA VAL A 276 26.51 11.39 -2.10
C VAL A 276 25.46 10.36 -1.67
N ALA A 277 24.20 10.77 -1.54
CA ALA A 277 23.11 9.86 -1.18
C ALA A 277 22.92 8.76 -2.22
N ASN A 278 23.01 9.10 -3.52
CA ASN A 278 22.94 8.13 -4.59
C ASN A 278 24.13 7.16 -4.58
N LEU A 279 25.34 7.66 -4.37
CA LEU A 279 26.54 6.83 -4.34
C LEU A 279 26.45 5.79 -3.21
N PHE A 280 25.97 6.17 -2.03
CA PHE A 280 25.74 5.21 -0.95
C PHE A 280 24.71 4.14 -1.33
N ASN A 281 23.65 4.49 -2.06
CA ASN A 281 22.70 3.50 -2.57
C ASN A 281 23.36 2.55 -3.57
N LEU A 282 24.17 3.06 -4.50
CA LEU A 282 24.88 2.23 -5.49
C LEU A 282 25.91 1.29 -4.85
N LEU A 283 26.52 1.71 -3.74
CA LEU A 283 27.46 0.91 -2.96
C LEU A 283 26.77 -0.05 -1.97
N GLY A 284 25.44 -0.10 -1.94
CA GLY A 284 24.68 -0.97 -1.04
C GLY A 284 24.80 -0.60 0.43
N VAL A 285 25.15 0.66 0.74
CA VAL A 285 25.28 1.13 2.13
C VAL A 285 23.89 1.28 2.74
N GLY A 286 23.61 0.55 3.82
CA GLY A 286 22.31 0.58 4.49
C GLY A 286 21.91 1.98 4.97
N PRO A 287 20.60 2.35 4.98
CA PRO A 287 20.13 3.71 5.28
C PRO A 287 20.62 4.29 6.61
N ALA A 288 20.79 3.46 7.64
CA ALA A 288 21.33 3.88 8.93
C ALA A 288 22.77 4.40 8.81
N TRP A 289 23.64 3.69 8.08
CA TRP A 289 25.00 4.13 7.82
C TRP A 289 25.07 5.37 6.94
N GLN A 290 24.09 5.55 6.03
CA GLN A 290 23.97 6.79 5.27
C GLN A 290 23.69 7.99 6.17
N GLN A 291 22.84 7.85 7.19
CA GLN A 291 22.59 8.92 8.17
C GLN A 291 23.85 9.27 8.97
N VAL A 292 24.61 8.26 9.42
CA VAL A 292 25.90 8.48 10.11
C VAL A 292 26.87 9.26 9.21
N ALA A 293 27.00 8.85 7.95
CA ALA A 293 27.88 9.50 6.99
C ALA A 293 27.42 10.94 6.67
N LYS A 294 26.12 11.18 6.50
CA LYS A 294 25.54 12.53 6.33
C LYS A 294 25.86 13.42 7.54
N GLY A 295 25.71 12.91 8.76
CA GLY A 295 26.08 13.63 9.98
C GLY A 295 27.56 14.02 10.02
N ALA A 296 28.45 13.09 9.63
CA ALA A 296 29.89 13.36 9.53
C ALA A 296 30.20 14.43 8.47
N ILE A 297 29.53 14.40 7.32
CA ILE A 297 29.67 15.40 6.26
C ILE A 297 29.26 16.78 6.75
N ILE A 298 28.14 16.89 7.47
CA ILE A 298 27.67 18.15 8.06
C ILE A 298 28.71 18.70 9.03
N ILE A 299 29.20 17.87 9.97
CA ILE A 299 30.23 18.29 10.94
C ILE A 299 31.47 18.79 10.22
N LEU A 300 31.95 18.05 9.20
CA LEU A 300 33.12 18.44 8.43
C LEU A 300 32.91 19.78 7.71
N ALA A 301 31.74 19.98 7.07
CA ALA A 301 31.40 21.22 6.38
C ALA A 301 31.37 22.42 7.33
N VAL A 302 30.72 22.26 8.50
CA VAL A 302 30.65 23.28 9.55
C VAL A 302 32.05 23.62 10.08
N MET A 303 32.89 22.61 10.31
CA MET A 303 34.25 22.80 10.82
C MET A 303 35.15 23.53 9.81
N LEU A 304 35.10 23.16 8.54
CA LEU A 304 35.83 23.85 7.47
C LEU A 304 35.41 25.32 7.39
N GLN A 305 34.12 25.60 7.53
CA GLN A 305 33.61 26.97 7.57
C GLN A 305 34.08 27.73 8.82
N ALA A 306 34.07 27.10 9.99
CA ALA A 306 34.55 27.72 11.23
C ALA A 306 36.05 28.08 11.17
N VAL A 307 36.86 27.31 10.44
CA VAL A 307 38.28 27.63 10.20
C VAL A 307 38.42 28.78 9.21
N SER A 308 37.66 28.78 8.12
CA SER A 308 37.64 29.85 7.12
C SER A 308 37.26 31.21 7.74
N ASP A 309 36.25 31.23 8.61
CA ASP A 309 35.74 32.45 9.25
C ASP A 309 36.70 33.09 10.26
N ARG A 310 37.71 32.35 10.76
CA ARG A 310 38.73 32.88 11.70
C ARG A 310 39.84 33.70 11.01
N GLY A 311 39.73 33.95 9.71
CA GLY A 311 40.62 34.89 9.03
C GLY A 311 42.03 34.35 8.80
N ILE A 312 42.21 33.04 8.67
CA ILE A 312 43.45 32.44 8.15
C ILE A 312 43.46 32.64 6.62
N SER A 313 43.50 33.90 6.21
CA SER A 313 43.40 34.37 4.82
C SER A 313 44.67 34.13 3.99
N SER A 314 45.67 33.47 4.57
CA SER A 314 46.92 33.09 3.90
C SER A 314 46.90 31.70 3.28
N LEU A 315 45.85 30.90 3.50
CA LEU A 315 45.81 29.51 3.02
C LEU A 315 45.46 29.47 1.52
N LYS A 316 46.47 29.14 0.72
CA LYS A 316 46.38 28.85 -0.72
C LYS A 316 45.85 27.42 -0.91
N TRP A 317 45.31 27.08 -2.07
CA TRP A 317 44.69 25.76 -2.30
C TRP A 317 45.67 24.58 -2.14
N TRP A 318 46.98 24.80 -2.27
CA TRP A 318 48.01 23.80 -1.96
C TRP A 318 48.25 23.60 -0.45
N ASP A 319 47.68 24.42 0.42
CA ASP A 319 47.66 24.13 1.86
C ASP A 319 46.57 23.10 2.22
N PHE A 320 45.68 22.76 1.27
CA PHE A 320 44.76 21.62 1.33
C PHE A 320 45.36 20.32 0.77
N LEU A 321 46.55 20.36 0.13
CA LEU A 321 47.41 19.16 0.15
C LEU A 321 47.78 18.94 1.62
N PRO A 322 47.86 17.69 2.12
CA PRO A 322 47.89 17.39 3.55
C PRO A 322 49.10 18.03 4.24
N THR A 323 48.96 19.29 4.64
CA THR A 323 49.88 19.97 5.52
C THR A 323 49.44 19.63 6.95
N LEU A 324 50.36 19.04 7.71
CA LEU A 324 50.15 18.45 9.03
C LEU A 324 49.44 19.37 10.05
N ASN A 325 49.40 20.67 9.83
CA ASN A 325 48.86 21.66 10.76
C ASN A 325 47.33 21.76 10.72
N VAL A 326 46.69 21.83 9.54
CA VAL A 326 45.21 21.86 9.44
C VAL A 326 44.62 20.53 9.91
N ILE A 327 45.29 19.42 9.54
CA ILE A 327 44.97 18.09 10.04
C ILE A 327 45.10 18.05 11.56
N ARG A 328 46.13 18.62 12.20
CA ARG A 328 46.23 18.63 13.68
C ARG A 328 45.12 19.39 14.40
N TYR A 329 44.66 20.53 13.87
CA TYR A 329 43.61 21.34 14.50
C TYR A 329 42.22 20.71 14.38
N LEU A 330 41.93 20.05 13.25
CA LEU A 330 40.66 19.40 12.99
C LEU A 330 40.64 17.94 13.46
N ALA A 331 41.73 17.19 13.32
CA ALA A 331 41.79 15.78 13.66
C ALA A 331 41.48 15.54 15.12
N LYS A 332 42.10 16.24 16.09
CA LYS A 332 41.84 15.94 17.51
C LYS A 332 40.35 15.93 17.90
N PRO A 333 39.55 16.97 17.64
CA PRO A 333 38.12 16.92 17.94
C PRO A 333 37.34 15.96 17.03
N ILE A 334 37.68 15.85 15.73
CA ILE A 334 37.01 14.95 14.78
C ILE A 334 37.23 13.49 15.17
N THR A 335 38.47 13.07 15.40
CA THR A 335 38.82 11.69 15.76
C THR A 335 38.25 11.31 17.12
N VAL A 336 38.14 12.26 18.06
CA VAL A 336 37.48 12.02 19.36
C VAL A 336 35.98 11.83 19.19
N VAL A 337 35.28 12.71 18.46
CA VAL A 337 33.83 12.61 18.26
C VAL A 337 33.46 11.41 17.39
N LEU A 338 34.11 11.21 16.25
CA LEU A 338 33.90 10.04 15.39
C LEU A 338 34.32 8.75 16.11
N GLY A 339 35.43 8.77 16.85
CA GLY A 339 35.87 7.62 17.65
C GLY A 339 34.84 7.24 18.71
N LEU A 340 34.30 8.21 19.46
CA LEU A 340 33.24 7.98 20.44
C LEU A 340 31.94 7.49 19.80
N LEU A 341 31.55 8.05 18.64
CA LEU A 341 30.33 7.64 17.92
C LEU A 341 30.48 6.24 17.32
N LEU A 342 31.63 5.89 16.75
CA LEU A 342 31.92 4.56 16.23
C LEU A 342 32.00 3.54 17.35
N LEU A 343 32.58 3.91 18.50
CA LEU A 343 32.66 3.04 19.67
C LEU A 343 31.28 2.84 20.30
N LEU A 344 30.45 3.89 20.40
CA LEU A 344 29.06 3.79 20.83
C LEU A 344 28.23 2.92 19.88
N ASN A 345 28.33 3.14 18.57
CA ASN A 345 27.62 2.31 17.57
C ASN A 345 28.13 0.87 17.57
N GLY A 346 29.43 0.64 17.74
CA GLY A 346 30.01 -0.69 17.85
C GLY A 346 29.50 -1.43 19.09
N VAL A 347 29.46 -0.75 20.24
CA VAL A 347 28.90 -1.29 21.49
C VAL A 347 27.42 -1.58 21.34
N LEU A 348 26.63 -0.65 20.80
CA LEU A 348 25.20 -0.85 20.57
C LEU A 348 24.96 -2.01 19.59
N TYR A 349 25.68 -2.07 18.48
CA TYR A 349 25.58 -3.18 17.52
C TYR A 349 25.89 -4.53 18.16
N SER A 350 26.94 -4.61 19.01
CA SER A 350 27.31 -5.86 19.68
C SER A 350 26.41 -6.24 20.87
N THR A 351 25.72 -5.28 21.50
CA THR A 351 24.90 -5.53 22.71
C THR A 351 23.40 -5.61 22.43
N VAL A 352 22.91 -4.97 21.38
CA VAL A 352 21.47 -4.80 21.09
C VAL A 352 20.92 -5.86 20.12
N SER A 353 21.78 -6.54 19.35
CA SER A 353 21.39 -7.55 18.36
C SER A 353 20.45 -8.67 18.87
N PRO A 354 20.49 -9.11 20.15
CA PRO A 354 19.52 -10.09 20.67
C PRO A 354 18.20 -9.48 21.14
N LEU A 355 18.14 -8.18 21.47
CA LEU A 355 16.98 -7.54 22.11
C LEU A 355 15.95 -7.00 21.11
N PHE A 356 16.32 -6.83 19.85
CA PHE A 356 15.46 -6.25 18.80
C PHE A 356 15.56 -7.04 17.49
N GLN A 357 15.41 -8.36 17.52
CA GLN A 357 15.18 -9.12 16.28
C GLN A 357 13.83 -8.70 15.70
N ILE A 358 13.86 -7.75 14.77
CA ILE A 358 12.71 -7.39 13.95
C ILE A 358 12.49 -8.56 12.99
N ASP A 359 11.37 -9.27 13.14
CA ASP A 359 10.97 -10.28 12.16
C ASP A 359 10.62 -9.57 10.83
N LEU A 360 11.52 -9.72 9.86
CA LEU A 360 11.44 -9.08 8.55
C LEU A 360 10.25 -9.58 7.73
N ALA A 361 9.65 -10.71 8.09
CA ALA A 361 8.47 -11.27 7.41
C ALA A 361 7.16 -10.58 7.83
N LYS A 362 7.13 -9.91 9.00
CA LYS A 362 5.91 -9.32 9.57
C LYS A 362 5.30 -8.21 8.71
N ALA A 363 6.12 -7.30 8.20
CA ALA A 363 5.66 -6.14 7.44
C ALA A 363 5.01 -6.52 6.09
N PRO A 364 5.66 -7.33 5.22
CA PRO A 364 5.03 -7.78 3.97
C PRO A 364 3.77 -8.62 4.22
N TYR A 365 3.77 -9.49 5.24
CA TYR A 365 2.57 -10.23 5.65
C TYR A 365 1.41 -9.30 6.05
N THR A 366 1.67 -8.30 6.89
CA THR A 366 0.64 -7.35 7.34
C THR A 366 0.00 -6.62 6.16
N ARG A 367 0.79 -6.29 5.14
CA ARG A 367 0.29 -5.66 3.91
C ARG A 367 -0.62 -6.60 3.12
N ALA A 368 -0.24 -7.86 2.97
CA ALA A 368 -1.06 -8.87 2.31
C ALA A 368 -2.38 -9.12 3.05
N ASN A 369 -2.33 -9.27 4.38
CA ASN A 369 -3.50 -9.49 5.23
C ASN A 369 -4.51 -8.31 5.19
N ASN A 370 -4.03 -7.07 5.15
CA ASN A 370 -4.92 -5.91 4.99
C ASN A 370 -5.68 -5.93 3.65
N LEU A 371 -5.06 -6.44 2.59
CA LEU A 371 -5.72 -6.59 1.27
C LEU A 371 -6.75 -7.72 1.30
N GLU A 372 -6.44 -8.84 1.96
CA GLU A 372 -7.40 -9.94 2.16
C GLU A 372 -8.63 -9.46 2.94
N LEU A 373 -8.43 -8.77 4.07
CA LEU A 373 -9.51 -8.23 4.92
C LEU A 373 -10.39 -7.21 4.19
N THR A 374 -9.83 -6.50 3.21
CA THR A 374 -10.56 -5.56 2.34
C THR A 374 -11.08 -6.20 1.05
N ARG A 375 -11.03 -7.54 0.94
CA ARG A 375 -11.52 -8.36 -0.18
C ARG A 375 -10.82 -8.08 -1.52
N VAL A 376 -9.58 -7.62 -1.50
CA VAL A 376 -8.74 -7.37 -2.68
C VAL A 376 -7.81 -8.57 -2.94
N TYR A 377 -8.42 -9.75 -3.12
CA TYR A 377 -7.74 -11.05 -3.10
C TYR A 377 -6.64 -11.20 -4.16
N HIS A 378 -6.89 -10.74 -5.39
CA HIS A 378 -5.92 -10.83 -6.50
C HIS A 378 -4.59 -10.09 -6.24
N ARG A 379 -4.56 -9.11 -5.32
CA ARG A 379 -3.33 -8.42 -4.89
C ARG A 379 -2.73 -9.00 -3.62
N ALA A 380 -3.53 -9.68 -2.80
CA ALA A 380 -3.07 -10.30 -1.57
C ALA A 380 -2.19 -11.53 -1.84
N ILE A 381 -2.63 -12.41 -2.76
CA ILE A 381 -1.95 -13.67 -3.12
C ILE A 381 -0.46 -13.46 -3.48
N PRO A 382 -0.07 -12.61 -4.44
CA PRO A 382 1.34 -12.45 -4.79
C PRO A 382 2.21 -11.87 -3.67
N LEU A 383 1.62 -11.11 -2.75
CA LEU A 383 2.35 -10.61 -1.56
C LEU A 383 2.54 -11.70 -0.51
N TYR A 384 1.58 -12.61 -0.36
CA TYR A 384 1.76 -13.80 0.48
C TYR A 384 2.82 -14.75 -0.10
N GLU A 385 2.84 -14.93 -1.43
CA GLU A 385 3.88 -15.70 -2.12
C GLU A 385 5.27 -15.11 -1.88
N GLU A 386 5.42 -13.77 -1.95
CA GLU A 386 6.68 -13.09 -1.64
C GLU A 386 7.16 -13.38 -0.21
N VAL A 387 6.26 -13.41 0.78
CA VAL A 387 6.62 -13.73 2.17
C VAL A 387 7.14 -15.16 2.28
N ILE A 388 6.47 -16.12 1.63
CA ILE A 388 6.86 -17.54 1.66
C ILE A 388 8.21 -17.76 0.97
N GLU A 389 8.42 -17.14 -0.19
CA GLU A 389 9.65 -17.28 -0.97
C GLU A 389 10.85 -16.67 -0.21
N ARG A 390 10.64 -15.51 0.41
CA ARG A 390 11.72 -14.76 1.04
C ARG A 390 12.01 -15.18 2.48
N PHE A 391 11.02 -15.70 3.18
CA PHE A 391 11.10 -16.05 4.61
C PHE A 391 10.45 -17.42 4.92
N PRO A 392 10.89 -18.51 4.28
CA PRO A 392 10.22 -19.82 4.35
C PRO A 392 10.09 -20.41 5.76
N ASP A 393 11.02 -20.08 6.65
CA ASP A 393 11.09 -20.58 8.03
C ASP A 393 10.39 -19.66 9.05
N SER A 394 9.79 -18.56 8.62
CA SER A 394 9.08 -17.63 9.51
C SER A 394 7.67 -18.12 9.84
N GLU A 395 7.15 -17.81 11.04
CA GLU A 395 5.76 -18.01 11.41
C GLU A 395 4.79 -17.35 10.40
N TYR A 396 5.20 -16.21 9.83
CA TYR A 396 4.43 -15.50 8.82
C TYR A 396 4.33 -16.25 7.48
N ALA A 397 5.21 -17.22 7.19
CA ALA A 397 5.08 -18.06 6.01
C ALA A 397 3.89 -19.04 6.13
N LEU A 398 3.67 -19.61 7.32
CA LEU A 398 2.49 -20.43 7.58
C LEU A 398 1.20 -19.60 7.46
N LEU A 399 1.18 -18.42 8.10
CA LEU A 399 0.04 -17.50 8.00
C LEU A 399 -0.22 -17.06 6.55
N SER A 400 0.84 -16.86 5.76
CA SER A 400 0.73 -16.52 4.33
C SER A 400 0.14 -17.66 3.50
N ARG A 401 0.49 -18.91 3.78
CA ARG A 401 -0.13 -20.08 3.12
C ARG A 401 -1.64 -20.15 3.42
N ILE A 402 -2.04 -19.88 4.66
CA ILE A 402 -3.46 -19.79 5.05
C ILE A 402 -4.15 -18.64 4.30
N GLY A 403 -3.52 -17.46 4.24
CA GLY A 403 -4.03 -16.29 3.54
C GLY A 403 -4.23 -16.52 2.03
N ILE A 404 -3.34 -17.29 1.38
CA ILE A 404 -3.50 -17.71 -0.02
C ILE A 404 -4.75 -18.59 -0.19
N ALA A 405 -4.92 -19.61 0.66
CA ALA A 405 -6.07 -20.51 0.59
C ALA A 405 -7.40 -19.75 0.78
N ASN A 406 -7.45 -18.87 1.78
CA ASN A 406 -8.61 -18.00 2.05
C ASN A 406 -8.89 -17.04 0.89
N SER A 407 -7.85 -16.39 0.36
CA SER A 407 -7.96 -15.44 -0.74
C SER A 407 -8.39 -16.11 -2.04
N ALA A 408 -7.91 -17.33 -2.31
CA ALA A 408 -8.35 -18.12 -3.47
C ALA A 408 -9.84 -18.46 -3.37
N ARG A 409 -10.31 -18.91 -2.19
CA ARG A 409 -11.73 -19.19 -1.96
C ARG A 409 -12.59 -17.93 -2.10
N GLY A 410 -12.21 -16.84 -1.41
CA GLY A 410 -12.92 -15.56 -1.48
C GLY A 410 -12.93 -14.91 -2.87
N GLY A 411 -11.91 -15.19 -3.68
CA GLY A 411 -11.80 -14.76 -5.08
C GLY A 411 -12.53 -15.64 -6.09
N GLY A 412 -13.10 -16.77 -5.68
CA GLY A 412 -13.83 -17.71 -6.55
C GLY A 412 -12.95 -18.74 -7.26
N SER A 413 -11.65 -18.81 -6.96
CA SER A 413 -10.72 -19.79 -7.53
C SER A 413 -10.73 -21.08 -6.70
N LEU A 414 -11.84 -21.84 -6.76
CA LEU A 414 -12.08 -23.00 -5.89
C LEU A 414 -11.02 -24.12 -6.02
N GLU A 415 -10.53 -24.39 -7.23
CA GLU A 415 -9.47 -25.39 -7.47
C GLU A 415 -8.14 -25.03 -6.77
N LEU A 416 -7.76 -23.74 -6.83
CA LEU A 416 -6.57 -23.23 -6.15
C LEU A 416 -6.75 -23.27 -4.62
N ALA A 417 -7.95 -22.92 -4.14
CA ALA A 417 -8.28 -23.00 -2.73
C ALA A 417 -8.17 -24.44 -2.21
N GLU A 418 -8.72 -25.40 -2.96
CA GLU A 418 -8.69 -26.82 -2.59
C GLU A 418 -7.26 -27.34 -2.53
N THR A 419 -6.46 -27.06 -3.55
CA THR A 419 -5.03 -27.44 -3.59
C THR A 419 -4.26 -26.84 -2.42
N SER A 420 -4.55 -25.58 -2.06
CA SER A 420 -3.90 -24.86 -0.96
C SER A 420 -4.28 -25.44 0.41
N TYR A 421 -5.56 -25.72 0.66
CA TYR A 421 -6.00 -26.35 1.91
C TYR A 421 -5.53 -27.81 2.02
N ALA A 422 -5.50 -28.56 0.92
CA ALA A 422 -4.95 -29.93 0.89
C ALA A 422 -3.46 -29.95 1.28
N THR A 423 -2.70 -28.94 0.86
CA THR A 423 -1.29 -28.77 1.27
C THR A 423 -1.19 -28.45 2.76
N LEU A 424 -1.99 -27.51 3.25
CA LEU A 424 -2.04 -27.15 4.69
C LEU A 424 -2.46 -28.33 5.58
N LEU A 425 -3.31 -29.23 5.08
CA LEU A 425 -3.72 -30.43 5.81
C LEU A 425 -2.55 -31.36 6.11
N GLN A 426 -1.54 -31.44 5.24
CA GLN A 426 -0.32 -32.22 5.50
C GLN A 426 0.47 -31.62 6.67
N ASP A 427 0.50 -30.30 6.79
CA ASP A 427 1.14 -29.60 7.91
C ASP A 427 0.35 -29.77 9.21
N VAL A 428 -0.98 -29.76 9.14
CA VAL A 428 -1.87 -30.02 10.28
C VAL A 428 -1.67 -31.45 10.81
N THR A 429 -1.75 -32.46 9.93
CA THR A 429 -1.63 -33.88 10.31
C THR A 429 -0.24 -34.25 10.80
N SER A 430 0.81 -33.54 10.36
CA SER A 430 2.18 -33.72 10.85
C SER A 430 2.50 -32.97 12.16
N GLY A 431 1.53 -32.25 12.74
CA GLY A 431 1.71 -31.54 14.01
C GLY A 431 2.57 -30.27 13.92
N LYS A 432 2.74 -29.72 12.71
CA LYS A 432 3.53 -28.49 12.47
C LYS A 432 2.73 -27.20 12.67
N VAL A 433 1.41 -27.31 12.83
CA VAL A 433 0.49 -26.17 12.92
C VAL A 433 0.02 -26.00 14.37
N PRO A 434 0.10 -24.80 14.96
CA PRO A 434 -0.49 -24.47 16.26
C PRO A 434 -2.00 -24.75 16.33
N ASP A 435 -2.50 -25.13 17.52
CA ASP A 435 -3.89 -25.57 17.71
C ASP A 435 -4.93 -24.49 17.35
N ASP A 436 -4.60 -23.20 17.56
CA ASP A 436 -5.46 -22.07 17.23
C ASP A 436 -5.65 -21.92 15.71
N LEU A 437 -4.59 -22.11 14.92
CA LEU A 437 -4.66 -22.06 13.46
C LEU A 437 -5.25 -23.34 12.85
N ARG A 438 -5.08 -24.48 13.53
CA ARG A 438 -5.61 -25.77 13.11
C ARG A 438 -7.13 -25.75 12.96
N PHE A 439 -7.83 -25.14 13.91
CA PHE A 439 -9.29 -24.98 13.84
C PHE A 439 -9.72 -24.21 12.60
N ASP A 440 -9.10 -23.06 12.33
CA ASP A 440 -9.47 -22.20 11.20
C ASP A 440 -9.22 -22.88 9.84
N ILE A 441 -8.11 -23.61 9.71
CA ILE A 441 -7.79 -24.37 8.49
C ILE A 441 -8.84 -25.45 8.24
N LEU A 442 -9.11 -26.30 9.24
CA LEU A 442 -10.05 -27.41 9.11
C LEU A 442 -11.48 -26.90 8.85
N ARG A 443 -11.94 -25.88 9.59
CA ARG A 443 -13.24 -25.24 9.37
C ARG A 443 -13.35 -24.71 7.95
N ASN A 444 -12.39 -23.91 7.49
CA ASN A 444 -12.48 -23.28 6.18
C ASN A 444 -12.41 -24.32 5.04
N TYR A 445 -11.68 -25.41 5.24
CA TYR A 445 -11.62 -26.49 4.26
C TYR A 445 -12.93 -27.27 4.18
N VAL A 446 -13.55 -27.60 5.31
CA VAL A 446 -14.88 -28.22 5.37
C VAL A 446 -15.92 -27.37 4.64
N VAL A 447 -15.91 -26.04 4.85
CA VAL A 447 -16.80 -25.11 4.14
C VAL A 447 -16.52 -25.11 2.62
N LEU A 448 -15.26 -25.11 2.21
CA LEU A 448 -14.92 -25.22 0.79
C LEU A 448 -15.46 -26.52 0.17
N LEU A 449 -15.38 -27.65 0.88
CA LEU A 449 -15.85 -28.94 0.39
C LEU A 449 -17.38 -29.01 0.28
N GLN A 450 -18.10 -28.26 1.12
CA GLN A 450 -19.54 -28.03 0.94
C GLN A 450 -19.82 -27.18 -0.31
N GLU A 451 -19.03 -26.14 -0.54
CA GLU A 451 -19.15 -25.26 -1.73
C GLU A 451 -18.83 -26.01 -3.05
N THR A 452 -17.90 -26.96 -3.03
CA THR A 452 -17.53 -27.77 -4.20
C THR A 452 -18.36 -29.04 -4.37
N GLY A 453 -19.06 -29.50 -3.34
CA GLY A 453 -19.87 -30.72 -3.35
C GLY A 453 -19.07 -32.03 -3.26
N ASP A 454 -17.81 -31.99 -2.82
CA ASP A 454 -16.98 -33.20 -2.66
C ASP A 454 -17.31 -33.90 -1.31
N GLY A 455 -18.41 -34.65 -1.31
CA GLY A 455 -18.92 -35.32 -0.12
C GLY A 455 -17.95 -36.34 0.50
N LYS A 456 -17.15 -37.04 -0.30
CA LYS A 456 -16.17 -38.02 0.22
C LYS A 456 -15.05 -37.34 0.98
N LYS A 457 -14.43 -36.31 0.41
CA LYS A 457 -13.41 -35.54 1.14
C LYS A 457 -14.01 -34.80 2.32
N PHE A 458 -15.25 -34.30 2.20
CA PHE A 458 -15.94 -33.67 3.31
C PHE A 458 -15.98 -34.60 4.53
N GLU A 459 -16.41 -35.85 4.37
CA GLU A 459 -16.46 -36.84 5.46
C GLU A 459 -15.10 -37.01 6.16
N GLU A 460 -14.03 -37.15 5.37
CA GLU A 460 -12.66 -37.33 5.88
C GLU A 460 -12.18 -36.13 6.70
N ILE A 461 -12.32 -34.91 6.16
CA ILE A 461 -11.84 -33.69 6.83
C ILE A 461 -12.74 -33.31 7.99
N PHE A 462 -14.05 -33.53 7.87
CA PHE A 462 -15.01 -33.27 8.93
C PHE A 462 -14.77 -34.18 10.14
N ALA A 463 -14.43 -35.46 9.93
CA ALA A 463 -14.07 -36.37 11.02
C ALA A 463 -12.86 -35.85 11.82
N LEU A 464 -11.85 -35.27 11.15
CA LEU A 464 -10.71 -34.62 11.81
C LEU A 464 -11.15 -33.39 12.61
N LEU A 465 -11.93 -32.49 12.00
CA LEU A 465 -12.47 -31.31 12.68
C LEU A 465 -13.29 -31.69 13.93
N GLN A 466 -14.11 -32.73 13.82
CA GLN A 466 -14.95 -33.21 14.92
C GLN A 466 -14.15 -33.87 16.04
N ALA A 467 -13.10 -34.62 15.71
CA ALA A 467 -12.22 -35.24 16.69
C ALA A 467 -11.46 -34.19 17.51
N ASP A 468 -10.95 -33.15 16.83
CA ASP A 468 -10.16 -32.10 17.46
C ASP A 468 -11.03 -31.06 18.19
N PHE A 469 -12.20 -30.72 17.63
CA PHE A 469 -13.03 -29.58 18.08
C PHE A 469 -14.53 -29.93 18.18
N PRO A 470 -14.93 -30.91 19.01
CA PRO A 470 -16.28 -31.51 18.97
C PRO A 470 -17.44 -30.55 19.28
N ASN A 471 -17.20 -29.46 20.02
CA ASN A 471 -18.24 -28.58 20.58
C ASN A 471 -18.24 -27.17 19.96
N THR A 472 -18.13 -27.07 18.64
CA THR A 472 -18.13 -25.79 17.91
C THR A 472 -19.36 -25.65 17.02
N ASP A 473 -19.70 -24.43 16.60
CA ASP A 473 -20.82 -24.24 15.67
C ASP A 473 -20.53 -24.91 14.32
N ALA A 474 -19.27 -24.88 13.86
CA ALA A 474 -18.82 -25.58 12.66
C ALA A 474 -19.05 -27.10 12.73
N THR A 475 -18.84 -27.73 13.89
CA THR A 475 -19.13 -29.18 14.03
C THR A 475 -20.62 -29.49 14.17
N ARG A 476 -21.46 -28.53 14.56
CA ARG A 476 -22.91 -28.71 14.52
C ARG A 476 -23.44 -28.60 13.10
N GLU A 477 -23.02 -27.58 12.36
CA GLU A 477 -23.41 -27.36 10.97
C GLU A 477 -22.94 -28.50 10.05
N GLY A 478 -21.70 -28.96 10.22
CA GLY A 478 -21.17 -30.06 9.42
C GLY A 478 -21.86 -31.41 9.66
N LYS A 479 -22.41 -31.66 10.87
CA LYS A 479 -23.22 -32.87 11.14
C LYS A 479 -24.50 -32.89 10.32
N VAL A 480 -25.17 -31.74 10.19
CA VAL A 480 -26.39 -31.62 9.37
C VAL A 480 -26.07 -31.94 7.92
N TYR A 481 -24.94 -31.45 7.40
CA TYR A 481 -24.51 -31.77 6.04
C TYR A 481 -24.11 -33.24 5.87
N LEU A 482 -23.49 -33.86 6.88
CA LEU A 482 -23.16 -35.29 6.87
C LEU A 482 -24.43 -36.16 6.83
N GLU A 483 -25.46 -35.82 7.61
CA GLU A 483 -26.76 -36.51 7.58
C GLU A 483 -27.42 -36.41 6.20
N GLN A 484 -27.30 -35.26 5.53
CA GLN A 484 -27.78 -35.08 4.16
C GLN A 484 -27.03 -35.98 3.15
N LEU A 485 -25.71 -36.07 3.26
CA LEU A 485 -24.89 -36.96 2.41
C LEU A 485 -25.26 -38.43 2.61
N GLN A 486 -25.48 -38.86 3.85
CA GLN A 486 -25.85 -40.24 4.18
C GLN A 486 -27.25 -40.59 3.68
N ALA A 487 -28.22 -39.69 3.86
CA ALA A 487 -29.57 -39.86 3.32
C ALA A 487 -29.55 -39.98 1.78
N ALA A 488 -28.72 -39.18 1.10
CA ALA A 488 -28.53 -39.27 -0.35
C ALA A 488 -27.86 -40.59 -0.78
N ALA A 489 -26.91 -41.12 0.01
CA ALA A 489 -26.25 -42.40 -0.27
C ALA A 489 -27.19 -43.60 -0.06
N GLU A 490 -27.98 -43.61 1.02
CA GLU A 490 -28.99 -44.65 1.27
C GLU A 490 -30.10 -44.65 0.20
N ALA A 491 -30.49 -43.46 -0.29
CA ALA A 491 -31.38 -43.33 -1.43
C ALA A 491 -30.78 -43.96 -2.70
N ALA A 492 -29.47 -43.79 -2.93
CA ALA A 492 -28.79 -44.38 -4.08
C ALA A 492 -28.70 -45.93 -4.03
N GLU A 493 -28.55 -46.53 -2.84
CA GLU A 493 -28.44 -48.00 -2.69
C GLU A 493 -29.79 -48.74 -2.78
N THR A 494 -30.89 -48.10 -2.37
CA THR A 494 -32.24 -48.70 -2.37
C THR A 494 -32.99 -48.59 -3.71
N GLY A 495 -32.29 -48.16 -4.77
CA GLY A 495 -32.92 -47.90 -6.07
C GLY A 495 -33.77 -46.62 -6.09
N GLY A 496 -33.47 -45.68 -5.19
CA GLY A 496 -34.06 -44.34 -5.19
C GLY A 496 -35.40 -44.21 -4.48
N ILE A 497 -35.77 -45.12 -3.56
CA ILE A 497 -37.07 -45.03 -2.85
C ILE A 497 -36.82 -44.79 -1.35
N PRO A 498 -36.92 -43.53 -0.89
CA PRO A 498 -36.86 -43.20 0.53
C PRO A 498 -37.95 -43.95 1.33
N ALA A 499 -37.59 -44.57 2.45
CA ALA A 499 -38.49 -45.45 3.22
C ALA A 499 -39.81 -44.79 3.68
N ASN A 500 -39.83 -43.47 3.82
CA ASN A 500 -41.00 -42.67 4.25
C ASN A 500 -41.77 -42.01 3.09
N THR A 501 -41.49 -42.39 1.85
CA THR A 501 -42.11 -41.74 0.70
C THR A 501 -43.59 -42.09 0.55
N PRO A 502 -44.47 -41.14 0.21
CA PRO A 502 -45.90 -41.41 0.07
C PRO A 502 -46.24 -42.22 -1.20
N VAL A 503 -45.40 -42.11 -2.24
CA VAL A 503 -45.60 -42.79 -3.52
C VAL A 503 -44.28 -43.32 -4.06
N ILE A 504 -44.31 -44.49 -4.69
CA ILE A 504 -43.17 -45.12 -5.35
C ILE A 504 -43.14 -44.63 -6.80
N VAL A 505 -42.00 -44.07 -7.21
CA VAL A 505 -41.70 -43.69 -8.60
C VAL A 505 -40.50 -44.50 -9.04
N LYS A 506 -40.64 -45.25 -10.13
CA LYS A 506 -39.52 -45.99 -10.73
C LYS A 506 -39.03 -45.27 -11.98
N ALA A 507 -37.74 -45.34 -12.26
CA ALA A 507 -37.14 -44.66 -13.42
C ALA A 507 -37.68 -45.16 -14.77
N GLU A 508 -38.19 -46.41 -14.85
CA GLU A 508 -38.88 -46.94 -16.03
C GLU A 508 -40.30 -46.38 -16.19
N GLY A 509 -40.92 -45.95 -15.09
CA GLY A 509 -42.25 -45.32 -15.06
C GLY A 509 -42.24 -43.85 -15.50
N VAL A 510 -41.07 -43.25 -15.71
CA VAL A 510 -40.90 -41.88 -16.21
C VAL A 510 -40.52 -41.92 -17.69
N ILE A 511 -41.48 -41.55 -18.55
CA ILE A 511 -41.32 -41.53 -20.00
C ILE A 511 -41.18 -40.08 -20.45
N LEU A 512 -40.00 -39.77 -20.99
CA LEU A 512 -39.66 -38.48 -21.60
C LEU A 512 -38.94 -38.75 -22.94
N PRO A 513 -39.34 -38.11 -24.05
CA PRO A 513 -38.62 -38.21 -25.31
C PRO A 513 -37.18 -37.72 -25.17
N LYS A 514 -36.22 -38.38 -25.83
CA LYS A 514 -34.81 -37.92 -25.82
C LYS A 514 -34.59 -36.68 -26.69
N LYS A 515 -35.42 -36.51 -27.72
CA LYS A 515 -35.30 -35.44 -28.73
C LYS A 515 -36.68 -34.98 -29.18
N VAL A 516 -36.84 -33.68 -29.34
CA VAL A 516 -38.04 -33.01 -29.91
C VAL A 516 -37.59 -31.78 -30.70
N LYS A 517 -38.43 -31.29 -31.61
CA LYS A 517 -38.20 -30.03 -32.34
C LYS A 517 -38.81 -28.83 -31.62
N LEU A 518 -38.27 -27.64 -31.87
CA LEU A 518 -38.87 -26.39 -31.41
C LEU A 518 -40.32 -26.27 -31.92
N GLY A 519 -41.26 -26.00 -31.01
CA GLY A 519 -42.71 -25.94 -31.28
C GLY A 519 -43.42 -27.30 -31.29
N GLU A 520 -42.71 -28.43 -31.14
CA GLU A 520 -43.32 -29.76 -31.05
C GLU A 520 -44.03 -29.96 -29.70
N GLN A 521 -45.20 -30.60 -29.74
CA GLN A 521 -45.94 -31.00 -28.55
C GLN A 521 -45.69 -32.48 -28.23
N PHE A 522 -45.44 -32.78 -26.97
CA PHE A 522 -45.19 -34.15 -26.50
C PHE A 522 -45.69 -34.33 -25.06
N ASP A 523 -45.85 -35.58 -24.64
CA ASP A 523 -46.28 -35.93 -23.29
C ASP A 523 -45.10 -36.38 -22.42
N LEU A 524 -45.00 -35.78 -21.23
CA LEU A 524 -44.25 -36.32 -20.09
C LEU A 524 -45.18 -37.24 -19.30
N VAL A 525 -44.81 -38.51 -19.16
CA VAL A 525 -45.59 -39.50 -18.42
C VAL A 525 -44.83 -39.93 -17.17
N ILE A 526 -45.51 -39.94 -16.02
CA ILE A 526 -44.97 -40.36 -14.72
C ILE A 526 -45.94 -41.37 -14.10
N SER A 527 -45.51 -42.62 -13.94
CA SER A 527 -46.28 -43.67 -13.26
C SER A 527 -45.95 -43.73 -11.78
N LEU A 528 -46.97 -43.63 -10.93
CA LEU A 528 -46.86 -43.60 -9.47
C LEU A 528 -47.61 -44.78 -8.86
N GLU A 529 -46.98 -45.51 -7.94
CA GLU A 529 -47.61 -46.57 -7.14
C GLU A 529 -47.77 -46.09 -5.68
N PRO A 530 -48.88 -46.38 -4.98
CA PRO A 530 -49.00 -46.04 -3.56
C PRO A 530 -48.00 -46.84 -2.71
N ASN A 531 -47.33 -46.18 -1.76
CA ASN A 531 -46.39 -46.86 -0.87
C ASN A 531 -47.08 -47.47 0.38
N GLY A 532 -48.05 -48.35 0.16
CA GLY A 532 -48.78 -49.06 1.23
C GLY A 532 -49.31 -48.12 2.33
N ASP A 533 -48.95 -48.39 3.58
CA ASP A 533 -49.38 -47.61 4.76
C ASP A 533 -48.77 -46.19 4.83
N GLN A 534 -47.75 -45.88 4.02
CA GLN A 534 -47.13 -44.55 3.94
C GLN A 534 -47.86 -43.59 2.99
N ALA A 535 -48.82 -44.10 2.21
CA ALA A 535 -49.56 -43.30 1.24
C ALA A 535 -50.29 -42.12 1.90
N SER A 536 -49.93 -40.90 1.49
CA SER A 536 -50.48 -39.63 1.98
C SER A 536 -50.45 -38.57 0.87
N ASP A 537 -50.93 -37.36 1.15
CA ASP A 537 -50.83 -36.23 0.22
C ASP A 537 -49.37 -35.94 -0.13
N PHE A 538 -49.10 -35.58 -1.38
CA PHE A 538 -47.74 -35.44 -1.92
C PHE A 538 -47.64 -34.36 -2.99
N SER A 539 -46.44 -33.84 -3.24
CA SER A 539 -46.15 -33.01 -4.42
C SER A 539 -45.12 -33.66 -5.33
N ILE A 540 -45.34 -33.65 -6.64
CA ILE A 540 -44.31 -33.96 -7.63
C ILE A 540 -43.48 -32.70 -7.84
N MET A 541 -42.20 -32.76 -7.53
CA MET A 541 -41.26 -31.66 -7.61
C MET A 541 -40.38 -31.81 -8.85
N THR A 542 -40.20 -30.72 -9.61
CA THR A 542 -39.32 -30.69 -10.78
C THR A 542 -38.45 -29.44 -10.80
N ALA A 543 -37.18 -29.56 -11.20
CA ALA A 543 -36.27 -28.41 -11.27
C ALA A 543 -36.78 -27.30 -12.23
N LEU A 544 -36.73 -26.03 -11.80
CA LEU A 544 -37.18 -24.90 -12.63
C LEU A 544 -36.36 -24.73 -13.92
N ASN A 545 -35.13 -25.25 -13.96
CA ASN A 545 -34.29 -25.16 -15.15
C ASN A 545 -34.91 -25.93 -16.34
N PHE A 546 -35.57 -27.06 -16.09
CA PHE A 546 -36.32 -27.82 -17.09
C PHE A 546 -37.37 -26.94 -17.79
N TRP A 547 -38.13 -26.19 -16.98
CA TRP A 547 -39.23 -25.35 -17.43
C TRP A 547 -38.83 -24.12 -18.25
N LYS A 548 -37.53 -23.82 -18.37
CA LYS A 548 -37.04 -22.80 -19.32
C LYS A 548 -37.15 -23.27 -20.78
N GLY A 549 -37.19 -24.58 -21.01
CA GLY A 549 -37.28 -25.19 -22.33
C GLY A 549 -38.71 -25.46 -22.80
N PHE A 550 -39.66 -25.57 -21.87
CA PHE A 550 -40.99 -26.14 -22.15
C PHE A 550 -42.13 -25.35 -21.51
N LYS A 551 -43.24 -25.23 -22.24
CA LYS A 551 -44.50 -24.68 -21.75
C LYS A 551 -45.48 -25.81 -21.45
N LEU A 552 -46.05 -25.83 -20.24
CA LEU A 552 -47.12 -26.77 -19.87
C LEU A 552 -48.44 -26.36 -20.54
N LEU A 553 -49.03 -27.26 -21.31
CA LEU A 553 -50.34 -27.07 -21.95
C LEU A 553 -51.47 -27.70 -21.14
N LYS A 554 -51.25 -28.91 -20.63
CA LYS A 554 -52.25 -29.68 -19.89
C LYS A 554 -51.59 -30.66 -18.93
N ALA A 555 -52.19 -30.89 -17.77
CA ALA A 555 -51.77 -31.90 -16.79
C ALA A 555 -52.98 -32.76 -16.39
N MET A 556 -52.82 -34.09 -16.38
CA MET A 556 -53.87 -35.05 -16.00
C MET A 556 -53.29 -36.17 -15.11
N PRO A 557 -53.88 -36.49 -13.95
CA PRO A 557 -54.96 -35.75 -13.28
C PRO A 557 -54.56 -34.30 -12.96
N ASN A 558 -55.55 -33.41 -12.81
CA ASN A 558 -55.28 -32.00 -12.55
C ASN A 558 -54.76 -31.83 -11.11
N PRO A 559 -53.60 -31.16 -10.88
CA PRO A 559 -53.10 -30.95 -9.53
C PRO A 559 -54.03 -30.06 -8.71
N ARG A 560 -54.08 -30.27 -7.40
CA ARG A 560 -54.79 -29.40 -6.45
C ARG A 560 -54.17 -28.01 -6.39
N SER A 561 -52.85 -27.94 -6.51
CA SER A 561 -52.07 -26.70 -6.57
C SER A 561 -50.83 -26.87 -7.44
N ASN A 562 -50.39 -25.78 -8.06
CA ASN A 562 -49.15 -25.68 -8.82
C ASN A 562 -48.37 -24.46 -8.32
N THR A 563 -47.29 -24.69 -7.58
CA THR A 563 -46.51 -23.63 -6.90
C THR A 563 -45.04 -23.74 -7.24
N GLU A 564 -44.32 -22.63 -7.20
CA GLU A 564 -42.86 -22.61 -7.42
C GLU A 564 -42.18 -22.08 -6.15
N PHE A 565 -41.27 -22.87 -5.58
CA PHE A 565 -40.46 -22.47 -4.43
C PHE A 565 -39.13 -23.23 -4.45
N TRP A 566 -38.08 -22.60 -3.89
CA TRP A 566 -36.73 -23.19 -3.74
C TRP A 566 -36.11 -23.72 -5.04
N GLY A 567 -36.36 -23.04 -6.16
CA GLY A 567 -35.79 -23.47 -7.45
C GLY A 567 -36.51 -24.65 -8.11
N ARG A 568 -37.65 -25.10 -7.56
CA ARG A 568 -38.47 -26.22 -8.09
C ARG A 568 -39.91 -25.79 -8.34
N ARG A 569 -40.60 -26.50 -9.25
CA ARG A 569 -42.05 -26.44 -9.48
C ARG A 569 -42.71 -27.68 -8.87
N ALA A 570 -43.74 -27.45 -8.07
CA ALA A 570 -44.46 -28.44 -7.28
C ALA A 570 -45.88 -28.64 -7.82
N TRP A 571 -46.25 -29.88 -8.15
CA TRP A 571 -47.63 -30.27 -8.45
C TRP A 571 -48.19 -31.12 -7.31
N THR A 572 -49.13 -30.56 -6.55
CA THR A 572 -49.67 -31.21 -5.34
C THR A 572 -50.89 -32.06 -5.65
N TYR A 573 -50.92 -33.28 -5.12
CA TYR A 573 -52.00 -34.25 -5.24
C TYR A 573 -52.44 -34.75 -3.88
N GLY A 574 -53.66 -35.30 -3.83
CA GLY A 574 -54.11 -36.06 -2.68
C GLY A 574 -53.50 -37.45 -2.65
N LYS A 575 -53.62 -38.12 -1.50
CA LYS A 575 -53.36 -39.55 -1.38
C LYS A 575 -53.98 -40.34 -2.55
N ILE A 576 -53.19 -41.24 -3.13
CA ILE A 576 -53.64 -42.24 -4.10
C ILE A 576 -53.72 -43.61 -3.43
N ASP A 577 -54.73 -44.40 -3.78
CA ASP A 577 -54.95 -45.76 -3.24
C ASP A 577 -54.64 -46.86 -4.27
N GLU A 578 -54.50 -46.50 -5.55
CA GLU A 578 -54.14 -47.39 -6.66
C GLU A 578 -53.05 -46.73 -7.52
N GLN A 579 -52.44 -47.50 -8.43
CA GLN A 579 -51.44 -46.97 -9.37
C GLN A 579 -52.08 -45.92 -10.28
N VAL A 580 -51.45 -44.75 -10.38
CA VAL A 580 -51.93 -43.64 -11.21
C VAL A 580 -50.84 -43.23 -12.19
N THR A 581 -51.23 -43.02 -13.45
CA THR A 581 -50.36 -42.43 -14.47
C THR A 581 -50.66 -40.94 -14.60
N PHE A 582 -49.66 -40.12 -14.30
CA PHE A 582 -49.70 -38.69 -14.55
C PHE A 582 -49.17 -38.38 -15.95
N THR A 583 -49.85 -37.49 -16.66
CA THR A 583 -49.48 -37.04 -18.01
C THR A 583 -49.51 -35.52 -18.09
N ALA A 584 -48.37 -34.93 -18.44
CA ALA A 584 -48.22 -33.51 -18.74
C ALA A 584 -47.91 -33.31 -20.22
N THR A 585 -48.82 -32.67 -20.95
CA THR A 585 -48.61 -32.27 -22.34
C THR A 585 -47.82 -30.96 -22.38
N LEU A 586 -46.65 -30.99 -23.01
CA LEU A 586 -45.68 -29.91 -23.08
C LEU A 586 -45.48 -29.46 -24.52
N GLU A 587 -45.13 -28.17 -24.71
CA GLU A 587 -44.68 -27.59 -25.98
C GLU A 587 -43.23 -27.11 -25.82
N ALA A 588 -42.35 -27.48 -26.74
CA ALA A 588 -40.96 -27.01 -26.74
C ALA A 588 -40.87 -25.55 -27.20
N ILE A 589 -40.32 -24.67 -26.34
CA ILE A 589 -40.28 -23.21 -26.58
C ILE A 589 -38.86 -22.63 -26.70
N LYS A 590 -37.82 -23.43 -26.41
CA LYS A 590 -36.43 -22.99 -26.51
C LYS A 590 -35.50 -24.14 -26.88
N ALA A 591 -34.63 -23.93 -27.86
CA ALA A 591 -33.60 -24.90 -28.26
C ALA A 591 -32.52 -25.07 -27.16
N GLY A 592 -31.99 -26.28 -27.03
CA GLY A 592 -30.96 -26.63 -26.04
C GLY A 592 -31.17 -27.99 -25.37
N SER A 593 -30.27 -28.33 -24.45
CA SER A 593 -30.38 -29.52 -23.61
C SER A 593 -30.98 -29.16 -22.25
N PHE A 594 -32.01 -29.90 -21.85
CA PHE A 594 -32.69 -29.71 -20.58
C PHE A 594 -32.74 -31.02 -19.81
N GLU A 595 -32.58 -30.90 -18.50
CA GLU A 595 -32.59 -32.01 -17.58
C GLU A 595 -33.87 -31.95 -16.74
N LEU A 596 -34.62 -33.05 -16.75
CA LEU A 596 -35.76 -33.29 -15.89
C LEU A 596 -35.27 -34.07 -14.68
N ASP A 597 -35.32 -33.43 -13.52
CA ASP A 597 -35.10 -34.04 -12.21
C ASP A 597 -36.45 -34.12 -11.49
N ILE A 598 -36.82 -35.30 -10.99
CA ILE A 598 -38.11 -35.56 -10.34
C ILE A 598 -37.89 -36.02 -8.91
N ASP A 599 -38.49 -35.28 -7.98
CA ASP A 599 -38.55 -35.64 -6.56
C ASP A 599 -40.00 -35.63 -6.05
N ILE A 600 -40.22 -36.18 -4.86
CA ILE A 600 -41.52 -36.14 -4.18
C ILE A 600 -41.38 -35.37 -2.88
N GLU A 601 -42.29 -34.44 -2.63
CA GLU A 601 -42.40 -33.75 -1.35
C GLU A 601 -43.51 -34.38 -0.49
N ARG A 602 -43.24 -34.55 0.80
CA ARG A 602 -44.25 -34.87 1.83
C ARG A 602 -44.09 -33.89 2.99
N SER A 603 -45.13 -33.08 3.26
CA SER A 603 -45.17 -32.18 4.42
C SER A 603 -43.91 -31.30 4.59
N PHE A 604 -43.44 -30.65 3.52
CA PHE A 604 -42.21 -29.83 3.48
C PHE A 604 -40.88 -30.58 3.50
N ASP A 605 -40.88 -31.92 3.60
CA ASP A 605 -39.68 -32.73 3.38
C ASP A 605 -39.60 -33.14 1.90
N VAL A 606 -38.56 -32.68 1.21
CA VAL A 606 -38.25 -33.10 -0.16
C VAL A 606 -37.51 -34.43 -0.10
N LEU A 607 -38.11 -35.45 -0.68
CA LEU A 607 -37.57 -36.80 -0.77
C LEU A 607 -36.99 -36.94 -2.18
N GLU A 608 -35.66 -36.96 -2.27
CA GLU A 608 -34.97 -37.05 -3.54
C GLU A 608 -34.94 -38.48 -4.07
N PHE A 609 -35.38 -38.68 -5.32
CA PHE A 609 -35.42 -40.01 -5.95
C PHE A 609 -34.24 -40.23 -6.90
N GLY A 610 -33.51 -39.16 -7.28
CA GLY A 610 -32.42 -39.24 -8.24
C GLY A 610 -32.87 -39.65 -9.65
N ILE A 611 -34.17 -39.49 -9.97
CA ILE A 611 -34.70 -39.83 -11.31
C ILE A 611 -34.47 -38.66 -12.24
N VAL A 612 -33.34 -38.74 -12.95
CA VAL A 612 -32.92 -37.72 -13.91
C VAL A 612 -33.10 -38.21 -15.35
N LYS A 613 -33.76 -37.42 -16.20
CA LYS A 613 -33.94 -37.68 -17.64
C LYS A 613 -33.52 -36.45 -18.45
N ASN A 614 -32.79 -36.68 -19.54
CA ASN A 614 -32.34 -35.61 -20.43
C ASN A 614 -33.16 -35.58 -21.71
N ILE A 615 -33.49 -34.37 -22.17
CA ILE A 615 -34.17 -34.09 -23.43
C ILE A 615 -33.43 -32.99 -24.19
N THR A 616 -33.25 -33.17 -25.49
CA THR A 616 -32.67 -32.16 -26.39
C THR A 616 -33.76 -31.58 -27.28
N VAL A 617 -33.86 -30.24 -27.30
CA VAL A 617 -34.72 -29.50 -28.23
C VAL A 617 -33.85 -29.04 -29.40
N GLU A 618 -34.09 -29.63 -30.56
CA GLU A 618 -33.43 -29.26 -31.82
C GLU A 618 -34.15 -28.04 -32.45
N GLU A 619 -33.38 -27.20 -33.14
CA GLU A 619 -33.90 -26.00 -33.83
C GLU A 619 -34.92 -26.32 -34.93
#